data_AF-A0A955KQ36-F1
#
_entry.id   AF-A0A955KQ36-F1
#
_cell.length_a   1.000
_cell.length_b   1.000
_cell.length_c   1.000
_cell.angle_alpha   90.00
_cell.angle_beta   90.00
_cell.angle_gamma   90.00
#
_symmetry.space_group_name_H-M   'P 1'
#
loop_
_entity.id
_entity.type
_entity.pdbx_description
1 polymer ?
#
loop_
_entity_poly.entity_id
_entity_poly.type
_entity_poly.pdbx_seq_one_letter_code
_entity_poly.pdbx_strand_id
1 'polypeptide(L)'
;VTETSVAAPKKETRGRSKKYVAVRSQVDKTKVYDPFSAIELVKKLSYSAFDGTITVDAVLREVGAVGKLTLPHSTGKSVKVAIVDDALIAEIEAGNIDFDFLVTTPQFMPKLAKHARVLGPRGLMPNPKNGTVTGNPEQKKADLEKGELTIKTEKKRPVIHVTIGKVSQDTKELVENYKALIKFLGIKVTKTTISATMSPGVKIDFKG
;
A
#
# COMPACT_ATOMS: atom_id res chain seq x y z
N VAL A 1 -30.17 50.13 -2.81
CA VAL A 1 -29.05 49.24 -2.41
C VAL A 1 -29.16 47.97 -3.23
N THR A 2 -28.48 47.90 -4.37
CA THR A 2 -28.47 46.72 -5.24
C THR A 2 -27.08 46.10 -5.14
N GLU A 3 -26.94 45.15 -4.20
CA GLU A 3 -25.71 44.37 -4.03
C GLU A 3 -25.51 43.49 -5.26
N THR A 4 -24.52 43.86 -6.07
CA THR A 4 -24.03 43.03 -7.16
C THR A 4 -23.17 41.94 -6.52
N SER A 5 -23.66 40.71 -6.50
CA SER A 5 -22.88 39.58 -5.99
C SER A 5 -21.72 39.32 -6.96
N VAL A 6 -20.52 39.69 -6.52
CA VAL A 6 -19.27 39.38 -7.24
C VAL A 6 -19.06 37.87 -7.14
N ALA A 7 -19.38 37.17 -8.22
CA ALA A 7 -19.14 35.73 -8.35
C ALA A 7 -17.63 35.44 -8.20
N ALA A 8 -17.29 34.60 -7.23
CA ALA A 8 -15.92 34.17 -6.98
C ALA A 8 -15.30 33.53 -8.25
N PRO A 9 -14.00 33.78 -8.54
CA PRO A 9 -13.36 33.25 -9.73
C PRO A 9 -13.35 31.71 -9.68
N LYS A 10 -13.93 31.07 -10.70
CA LYS A 10 -13.87 29.61 -10.87
C LYS A 10 -12.41 29.20 -10.96
N LYS A 11 -11.90 28.46 -9.95
CA LYS A 11 -10.59 27.80 -10.01
C LYS A 11 -10.55 26.95 -11.28
N GLU A 12 -9.74 27.36 -12.25
CA GLU A 12 -9.41 26.53 -13.41
C GLU A 12 -8.89 25.19 -12.88
N THR A 13 -9.61 24.11 -13.20
CA THR A 13 -9.21 22.77 -12.81
C THR A 13 -7.93 22.46 -13.56
N ARG A 14 -6.79 22.43 -12.85
CA ARG A 14 -5.52 21.99 -13.42
C ARG A 14 -5.73 20.61 -14.08
N GLY A 15 -5.74 20.61 -15.41
CA GLY A 15 -5.85 19.40 -16.20
C GLY A 15 -4.69 18.45 -15.91
N ARG A 16 -4.93 17.14 -16.04
CA ARG A 16 -3.86 16.14 -15.94
C ARG A 16 -2.85 16.36 -17.09
N SER A 17 -1.62 15.86 -16.90
CA SER A 17 -0.54 16.02 -17.88
C SER A 17 -0.90 15.44 -19.25
N LYS A 18 -0.31 16.00 -20.32
CA LYS A 18 -0.55 15.55 -21.70
C LYS A 18 -0.31 14.03 -21.87
N LYS A 19 0.76 13.51 -21.25
CA LYS A 19 1.09 12.08 -21.23
C LYS A 19 -0.02 11.26 -20.56
N TYR A 20 -0.52 11.69 -19.40
CA TYR A 20 -1.60 11.00 -18.72
C TYR A 20 -2.90 11.00 -19.53
N VAL A 21 -3.24 12.11 -20.21
CA VAL A 21 -4.45 12.20 -21.03
C VAL A 21 -4.39 11.24 -22.22
N ALA A 22 -3.24 11.12 -22.89
CA ALA A 22 -3.06 10.20 -24.01
C ALA A 22 -3.17 8.72 -23.60
N VAL A 23 -2.61 8.36 -22.44
CA VAL A 23 -2.73 7.00 -21.89
C VAL A 23 -4.16 6.74 -21.42
N ARG A 24 -4.83 7.73 -20.83
CA ARG A 24 -6.21 7.62 -20.36
C ARG A 24 -7.22 7.40 -21.50
N SER A 25 -7.00 7.97 -22.68
CA SER A 25 -7.88 7.73 -23.83
C SER A 25 -7.85 6.28 -24.33
N GLN A 26 -6.80 5.52 -24.01
CA GLN A 26 -6.69 4.10 -24.37
C GLN A 26 -7.48 3.19 -23.40
N VAL A 27 -8.03 3.74 -22.32
CA VAL A 27 -8.70 2.97 -21.27
C VAL A 27 -10.18 3.31 -21.22
N ASP A 28 -11.01 2.31 -21.42
CA ASP A 28 -12.45 2.41 -21.23
C ASP A 28 -12.80 2.42 -19.75
N LYS A 29 -13.40 3.51 -19.27
CA LYS A 29 -13.80 3.66 -17.85
C LYS A 29 -15.00 2.78 -17.46
N THR A 30 -15.79 2.36 -18.44
CA THR A 30 -17.02 1.60 -18.25
C THR A 30 -16.79 0.11 -18.33
N LYS A 31 -15.79 -0.32 -19.11
CA LYS A 31 -15.46 -1.73 -19.28
C LYS A 31 -14.84 -2.30 -18.02
N VAL A 32 -15.28 -3.50 -17.68
CA VAL A 32 -14.70 -4.33 -16.61
C VAL A 32 -13.82 -5.37 -17.29
N TYR A 33 -12.58 -5.50 -16.81
CA TYR A 33 -11.58 -6.39 -17.38
C TYR A 33 -11.36 -7.61 -16.49
N ASP A 34 -11.04 -8.74 -17.10
CA ASP A 34 -10.55 -9.94 -16.39
C ASP A 34 -9.21 -9.63 -15.70
N PRO A 35 -8.91 -10.20 -14.51
CA PRO A 35 -7.67 -9.93 -13.78
C PRO A 35 -6.40 -10.07 -14.62
N PHE A 36 -6.32 -11.08 -15.50
CA PHE A 36 -5.16 -11.30 -16.35
C PHE A 36 -5.02 -10.16 -17.38
N SER A 37 -6.10 -9.88 -18.11
CA SER A 37 -6.14 -8.82 -19.12
C SER A 37 -5.89 -7.43 -18.52
N ALA A 38 -6.38 -7.19 -17.31
CA ALA A 38 -6.23 -5.93 -16.60
C ALA A 38 -4.76 -5.66 -16.22
N ILE A 39 -4.06 -6.67 -15.68
CA ILE A 39 -2.65 -6.54 -15.30
C ILE A 39 -1.78 -6.31 -16.54
N GLU A 40 -2.03 -7.04 -17.62
CA GLU A 40 -1.30 -6.86 -18.88
C GLU A 40 -1.49 -5.43 -19.44
N LEU A 41 -2.73 -4.94 -19.42
CA LEU A 41 -3.06 -3.59 -19.85
C LEU A 41 -2.41 -2.54 -18.95
N VAL A 42 -2.44 -2.70 -17.62
CA VAL A 42 -1.77 -1.79 -16.68
C VAL A 42 -0.27 -1.71 -16.93
N LYS A 43 0.40 -2.83 -17.22
CA LYS A 43 1.83 -2.84 -17.57
C LYS A 43 2.10 -2.04 -18.85
N LYS A 44 1.28 -2.21 -19.89
CA LYS A 44 1.39 -1.44 -21.15
C LYS A 44 1.16 0.06 -20.97
N LEU A 45 0.27 0.44 -20.05
CA LEU A 45 -0.02 1.85 -19.75
C LEU A 45 1.00 2.52 -18.84
N SER A 46 1.91 1.75 -18.23
CA SER A 46 2.94 2.31 -17.36
C SER A 46 3.95 3.11 -18.18
N TYR A 47 3.91 4.43 -18.05
CA TYR A 47 4.87 5.34 -18.70
C TYR A 47 5.93 5.88 -17.72
N SER A 48 6.02 5.31 -16.51
CA SER A 48 7.00 5.70 -15.50
C SER A 48 8.42 5.40 -15.97
N ALA A 49 9.35 6.33 -15.73
CA ALA A 49 10.77 6.14 -16.06
C ALA A 49 11.48 5.13 -15.14
N PHE A 50 10.87 4.82 -13.99
CA PHE A 50 11.34 3.82 -13.03
C PHE A 50 10.35 2.67 -12.95
N ASP A 51 10.77 1.56 -12.34
CA ASP A 51 9.92 0.39 -12.14
C ASP A 51 8.71 0.71 -11.25
N GLY A 52 7.55 0.85 -11.88
CA GLY A 52 6.32 1.29 -11.24
C GLY A 52 5.80 0.24 -10.27
N THR A 53 5.23 0.69 -9.16
CA THR A 53 4.49 -0.18 -8.24
C THR A 53 3.06 -0.33 -8.74
N ILE A 54 2.55 -1.57 -8.73
CA ILE A 54 1.17 -1.90 -9.04
C ILE A 54 0.39 -1.99 -7.73
N THR A 55 -0.65 -1.17 -7.63
CA THR A 55 -1.53 -1.06 -6.49
C THR A 55 -2.95 -1.43 -6.86
N VAL A 56 -3.64 -2.08 -5.93
CA VAL A 56 -5.06 -2.39 -6.04
C VAL A 56 -5.83 -1.62 -4.98
N ASP A 57 -6.83 -0.89 -5.47
CA ASP A 57 -7.77 -0.12 -4.69
C ASP A 57 -9.08 -0.90 -4.63
N ALA A 58 -9.39 -1.43 -3.45
CA ALA A 58 -10.63 -2.17 -3.21
C ALA A 58 -11.57 -1.34 -2.33
N VAL A 59 -12.80 -1.15 -2.81
CA VAL A 59 -13.86 -0.48 -2.05
C VAL A 59 -14.68 -1.54 -1.33
N LEU A 60 -14.72 -1.47 -0.01
CA LEU A 60 -15.50 -2.34 0.86
C LEU A 60 -16.89 -1.76 1.16
N ARG A 61 -17.78 -2.58 1.71
CA ARG A 61 -19.10 -2.15 2.21
C ARG A 61 -19.04 -1.34 3.50
N GLU A 62 -18.08 -1.67 4.38
CA GLU A 62 -17.97 -1.07 5.73
C GLU A 62 -16.57 -0.52 6.00
N VAL A 63 -16.52 0.52 6.82
CA VAL A 63 -15.29 1.15 7.32
C VAL A 63 -14.86 0.43 8.61
N GLY A 64 -13.56 0.28 8.82
CA GLY A 64 -13.00 -0.30 10.05
C GLY A 64 -12.48 -1.72 9.91
N ALA A 65 -12.53 -2.32 8.71
CA ALA A 65 -11.88 -3.60 8.46
C ALA A 65 -10.35 -3.45 8.63
N VAL A 66 -9.81 -4.24 9.56
CA VAL A 66 -8.37 -4.43 9.77
C VAL A 66 -8.09 -5.91 9.60
N GLY A 67 -7.09 -6.25 8.79
CA GLY A 67 -6.72 -7.62 8.50
C GLY A 67 -5.24 -7.75 8.19
N LYS A 68 -4.69 -8.94 8.40
CA LYS A 68 -3.32 -9.27 8.00
C LYS A 68 -3.37 -10.26 6.84
N LEU A 69 -2.66 -9.96 5.77
CA LEU A 69 -2.59 -10.79 4.58
C LEU A 69 -1.13 -11.05 4.25
N THR A 70 -0.78 -12.32 4.15
CA THR A 70 0.49 -12.74 3.56
C THR A 70 0.25 -13.01 2.09
N LEU A 71 1.01 -12.34 1.23
CA LEU A 71 0.98 -12.58 -0.21
C LEU A 71 1.84 -13.81 -0.55
N PRO A 72 1.41 -14.66 -1.50
CA PRO A 72 2.17 -15.85 -1.89
C PRO A 72 3.47 -15.51 -2.63
N HIS A 73 3.49 -14.42 -3.40
CA HIS A 73 4.68 -13.95 -4.10
C HIS A 73 5.17 -12.61 -3.54
N SER A 74 6.49 -12.41 -3.59
CA SER A 74 7.13 -11.18 -3.11
C SER A 74 6.60 -9.95 -3.85
N THR A 75 6.45 -8.84 -3.13
CA THR A 75 6.06 -7.53 -3.69
C THR A 75 7.23 -6.76 -4.33
N GLY A 76 8.41 -7.40 -4.46
CA GLY A 76 9.60 -6.83 -5.10
C GLY A 76 10.34 -5.79 -4.25
N LYS A 77 10.00 -5.67 -2.95
CA LYS A 77 10.74 -4.89 -1.96
C LYS A 77 11.43 -5.86 -0.99
N SER A 78 12.75 -5.78 -0.90
CA SER A 78 13.52 -6.46 0.15
C SER A 78 13.28 -5.72 1.47
N VAL A 79 12.45 -6.30 2.33
CA VAL A 79 12.13 -5.71 3.63
C VAL A 79 13.22 -6.07 4.63
N LYS A 80 13.87 -5.07 5.23
CA LYS A 80 14.84 -5.30 6.32
C LYS A 80 14.13 -5.19 7.66
N VAL A 81 14.05 -6.30 8.40
CA VAL A 81 13.42 -6.38 9.72
C VAL A 81 14.47 -6.51 10.81
N ALA A 82 14.49 -5.55 11.74
CA ALA A 82 15.39 -5.54 12.89
C ALA A 82 14.65 -5.93 14.18
N ILE A 83 15.31 -6.72 15.02
CA ILE A 83 14.84 -7.03 16.39
C ILE A 83 15.56 -6.09 17.34
N VAL A 84 14.85 -5.55 18.32
CA VAL A 84 15.44 -4.62 19.29
C VAL A 84 16.34 -5.36 20.26
N ASP A 85 17.63 -5.03 20.18
CA ASP A 85 18.66 -5.40 21.14
C ASP A 85 19.34 -4.13 21.69
N ASP A 86 19.97 -4.24 22.86
CA ASP A 86 20.66 -3.10 23.50
C ASP A 86 21.78 -2.51 22.61
N ALA A 87 22.42 -3.32 21.76
CA ALA A 87 23.40 -2.86 20.78
C ALA A 87 22.77 -2.02 19.66
N LEU A 88 21.58 -2.42 19.19
CA LEU A 88 20.87 -1.72 18.11
C LEU A 88 20.33 -0.37 18.59
N ILE A 89 20.01 -0.25 19.90
CA ILE A 89 19.65 1.04 20.51
C ILE A 89 20.82 2.04 20.41
N ALA A 90 22.06 1.60 20.62
CA ALA A 90 23.25 2.44 20.48
C ALA A 90 23.49 2.86 19.02
N GLU A 91 23.20 1.99 18.04
CA GLU A 91 23.28 2.34 16.61
C GLU A 91 22.21 3.37 16.20
N ILE A 92 21.01 3.26 16.77
CA ILE A 92 19.93 4.23 16.58
C ILE A 92 20.30 5.60 17.18
N GLU A 93 21.01 5.61 18.31
CA GLU A 93 21.58 6.84 18.90
C GLU A 93 22.66 7.45 18.00
N ALA A 94 23.51 6.62 17.40
CA ALA A 94 24.54 7.05 16.44
C ALA A 94 23.96 7.54 15.09
N GLY A 95 22.66 7.31 14.85
CA GLY A 95 21.96 7.78 13.65
C GLY A 95 22.01 6.84 12.46
N ASN A 96 22.57 5.64 12.60
CA ASN A 96 22.60 4.62 11.56
C ASN A 96 21.30 3.79 11.62
N ILE A 97 20.37 4.08 10.72
CA ILE A 97 19.05 3.43 10.67
C ILE A 97 18.83 2.89 9.26
N ASP A 98 19.13 1.59 9.09
CA ASP A 98 19.02 0.85 7.83
C ASP A 98 18.01 -0.32 7.91
N PHE A 99 16.87 -0.09 8.57
CA PHE A 99 15.77 -1.06 8.67
C PHE A 99 14.41 -0.44 8.36
N ASP A 100 13.49 -1.26 7.84
CA ASP A 100 12.13 -0.87 7.45
C ASP A 100 11.10 -1.19 8.55
N PHE A 101 11.33 -2.23 9.35
CA PHE A 101 10.48 -2.60 10.48
C PHE A 101 11.32 -2.92 11.71
N LEU A 102 10.87 -2.41 12.86
CA LEU A 102 11.42 -2.71 14.17
C LEU A 102 10.44 -3.60 14.95
N VAL A 103 10.90 -4.79 15.35
CA VAL A 103 10.15 -5.72 16.21
C VAL A 103 10.76 -5.70 17.61
N THR A 104 9.93 -5.50 18.63
CA THR A 104 10.39 -5.37 20.01
C THR A 104 9.65 -6.30 20.95
N THR A 105 10.28 -6.68 22.04
CA THR A 105 9.58 -7.22 23.21
C THR A 105 9.09 -6.06 24.09
N PRO A 106 8.08 -6.27 24.95
CA PRO A 106 7.55 -5.21 25.82
C PRO A 106 8.60 -4.62 26.78
N GLN A 107 9.66 -5.37 27.10
CA GLN A 107 10.71 -4.96 28.03
C GLN A 107 11.55 -3.78 27.52
N PHE A 108 11.78 -3.68 26.20
CA PHE A 108 12.62 -2.64 25.61
C PHE A 108 11.87 -1.34 25.23
N MET A 109 10.53 -1.32 25.34
CA MET A 109 9.71 -0.14 25.02
C MET A 109 10.05 1.13 25.83
N PRO A 110 10.34 1.06 27.14
CA PRO A 110 10.74 2.25 27.91
C PRO A 110 12.07 2.85 27.46
N LYS A 111 13.01 2.01 26.98
CA LYS A 111 14.30 2.47 26.43
C LYS A 111 14.07 3.16 25.07
N LEU A 112 13.25 2.56 24.21
CA LEU A 112 12.90 3.10 22.89
C LEU A 112 12.13 4.44 22.95
N ALA A 113 11.40 4.70 24.03
CA ALA A 113 10.68 5.95 24.22
C ALA A 113 11.61 7.18 24.18
N LYS A 114 12.87 7.04 24.61
CA LYS A 114 13.89 8.11 24.52
C LYS A 114 14.23 8.46 23.07
N HIS A 115 14.16 7.48 22.16
CA HIS A 115 14.47 7.64 20.73
C HIS A 115 13.22 7.89 19.87
N ALA A 116 12.05 8.11 20.48
CA ALA A 116 10.81 8.37 19.78
C ALA A 116 10.88 9.60 18.86
N ARG A 117 11.74 10.59 19.17
CA ARG A 117 11.94 11.79 18.34
C ARG A 117 12.55 11.46 16.97
N VAL A 118 13.35 10.38 16.88
CA VAL A 118 13.99 9.94 15.63
C VAL A 118 13.14 8.88 14.92
N LEU A 119 12.64 7.89 15.66
CA LEU A 119 11.87 6.78 15.10
C LEU A 119 10.42 7.15 14.73
N GLY A 120 9.83 8.15 15.40
CA GLY A 120 8.45 8.59 15.20
C GLY A 120 8.18 9.18 13.81
N PRO A 121 8.92 10.23 13.38
CA PRO A 121 8.72 10.85 12.06
C PRO A 121 8.94 9.88 10.90
N ARG A 122 9.81 8.88 11.07
CA ARG A 122 10.08 7.84 10.06
C ARG A 122 9.08 6.69 10.09
N GLY A 123 8.16 6.64 11.05
CA GLY A 123 7.15 5.59 11.19
C GLY A 123 7.70 4.23 11.62
N LEU A 124 8.95 4.18 12.11
CA LEU A 124 9.66 2.97 12.52
C LEU A 124 9.40 2.58 13.98
N MET A 125 8.65 3.41 14.72
CA MET A 125 8.32 3.13 16.11
C MET A 125 7.37 1.92 16.21
N PRO A 126 7.71 0.88 17.00
CA PRO A 126 6.87 -0.30 17.14
C PRO A 126 5.49 0.03 17.70
N ASN A 127 4.46 -0.63 17.16
CA ASN A 127 3.09 -0.44 17.57
C ASN A 127 2.43 -1.78 17.94
N PRO A 128 1.92 -1.94 19.17
CA PRO A 128 1.17 -3.13 19.58
C PRO A 128 0.01 -3.46 18.63
N LYS A 129 -0.65 -2.45 18.05
CA LYS A 129 -1.76 -2.63 17.11
C LYS A 129 -1.35 -3.27 15.79
N ASN A 130 -0.09 -3.10 15.37
CA ASN A 130 0.44 -3.75 14.19
C ASN A 130 1.03 -5.14 14.52
N GLY A 131 1.09 -5.50 15.81
CA GLY A 131 1.70 -6.74 16.26
C GLY A 131 3.21 -6.77 16.12
N THR A 132 3.87 -5.60 16.07
CA THR A 132 5.34 -5.50 16.10
C THR A 132 5.91 -5.47 17.53
N VAL A 133 5.03 -5.56 18.54
CA VAL A 133 5.38 -5.81 19.94
C VAL A 133 4.89 -7.21 20.28
N THR A 134 5.80 -8.18 20.46
CA THR A 134 5.42 -9.59 20.68
C THR A 134 6.44 -10.28 21.59
N GLY A 135 6.02 -11.32 22.31
CA GLY A 135 6.91 -12.12 23.16
C GLY A 135 7.89 -13.00 22.38
N ASN A 136 7.55 -13.34 21.13
CA ASN A 136 8.36 -14.15 20.21
C ASN A 136 8.78 -13.31 18.98
N PRO A 137 9.89 -12.56 19.05
CA PRO A 137 10.32 -11.66 17.98
C PRO A 137 10.81 -12.40 16.71
N GLU A 138 11.37 -13.61 16.84
CA GLU A 138 11.91 -14.37 15.69
C GLU A 138 10.83 -14.84 14.71
N GLN A 139 9.71 -15.35 15.22
CA GLN A 139 8.58 -15.77 14.38
C GLN A 139 7.99 -14.59 13.63
N LYS A 140 7.87 -13.44 14.30
CA LYS A 140 7.36 -12.21 13.67
C LYS A 140 8.33 -11.63 12.65
N LYS A 141 9.63 -11.78 12.84
CA LYS A 141 10.64 -11.44 11.83
C LYS A 141 10.42 -12.26 10.56
N ALA A 142 10.27 -13.57 10.68
CA ALA A 142 10.02 -14.45 9.52
C ALA A 142 8.70 -14.13 8.80
N ASP A 143 7.63 -13.82 9.54
CA ASP A 143 6.34 -13.42 8.95
C ASP A 143 6.43 -12.09 8.18
N LEU A 144 7.14 -11.12 8.74
CA LEU A 144 7.33 -9.80 8.11
C LEU A 144 8.29 -9.87 6.90
N GLU A 145 9.32 -10.71 6.96
CA GLU A 145 10.22 -10.98 5.82
C GLU A 145 9.49 -11.69 4.68
N LYS A 146 8.52 -12.55 4.99
CA LYS A 146 7.60 -13.15 4.00
C LYS A 146 6.61 -12.14 3.41
N GLY A 147 6.64 -10.88 3.86
CA GLY A 147 5.80 -9.81 3.32
C GLY A 147 4.38 -9.81 3.88
N GLU A 148 4.20 -10.11 5.17
CA GLU A 148 2.91 -9.91 5.86
C GLU A 148 2.48 -8.44 5.77
N LEU A 149 1.40 -8.16 5.05
CA LEU A 149 0.84 -6.83 4.89
C LEU A 149 -0.32 -6.62 5.87
N THR A 150 -0.25 -5.54 6.64
CA THR A 150 -1.39 -5.11 7.45
C THR A 150 -2.30 -4.22 6.60
N ILE A 151 -3.48 -4.75 6.28
CA ILE A 151 -4.51 -4.07 5.52
C ILE A 151 -5.41 -3.30 6.47
N LYS A 152 -5.56 -1.99 6.22
CA LYS A 152 -6.48 -1.12 6.96
C LYS A 152 -7.31 -0.30 5.98
N THR A 153 -8.58 -0.14 6.32
CA THR A 153 -9.47 0.81 5.64
C THR A 153 -9.10 2.25 6.01
N GLU A 154 -9.32 3.19 5.08
CA GLU A 154 -9.23 4.60 5.40
C GLU A 154 -10.25 4.98 6.50
N LYS A 155 -9.91 5.99 7.32
CA LYS A 155 -10.78 6.42 8.42
C LYS A 155 -12.16 6.91 7.98
N LYS A 156 -12.23 7.55 6.80
CA LYS A 156 -13.44 8.24 6.30
C LYS A 156 -14.11 7.52 5.13
N ARG A 157 -13.42 6.58 4.49
CA ARG A 157 -13.90 5.89 3.30
C ARG A 157 -13.62 4.40 3.44
N PRO A 158 -14.53 3.53 3.00
CA PRO A 158 -14.30 2.09 3.04
C PRO A 158 -13.42 1.69 1.85
N VAL A 159 -12.22 2.27 1.74
CA VAL A 159 -11.27 1.98 0.66
C VAL A 159 -10.00 1.43 1.29
N ILE A 160 -9.46 0.41 0.64
CA ILE A 160 -8.18 -0.18 0.95
C ILE A 160 -7.26 0.03 -0.26
N HIS A 161 -6.02 0.42 0.03
CA HIS A 161 -4.92 0.49 -0.94
C HIS A 161 -3.92 -0.61 -0.60
N VAL A 162 -3.73 -1.59 -1.49
CA VAL A 162 -2.73 -2.66 -1.30
C VAL A 162 -1.75 -2.67 -2.46
N THR A 163 -0.46 -2.85 -2.15
CA THR A 163 0.57 -3.09 -3.16
C THR A 163 0.63 -4.58 -3.48
N ILE A 164 0.52 -4.94 -4.75
CA ILE A 164 0.54 -6.34 -5.22
C ILE A 164 1.92 -6.73 -5.77
N GLY A 165 2.66 -5.75 -6.30
CA GLY A 165 3.98 -5.99 -6.87
C GLY A 165 4.50 -4.83 -7.71
N LYS A 166 5.48 -5.11 -8.55
CA LYS A 166 6.08 -4.17 -9.51
C LYS A 166 5.69 -4.49 -10.96
N VAL A 167 5.84 -3.52 -11.84
CA VAL A 167 5.56 -3.67 -13.28
C VAL A 167 6.46 -4.72 -13.93
N SER A 168 7.70 -4.86 -13.44
CA SER A 168 8.71 -5.83 -13.91
C SER A 168 8.41 -7.31 -13.61
N GLN A 169 7.52 -7.62 -12.67
CA GLN A 169 7.24 -9.01 -12.27
C GLN A 169 6.39 -9.76 -13.30
N ASP A 170 6.32 -11.09 -13.21
CA ASP A 170 5.51 -11.89 -14.14
C ASP A 170 4.00 -11.62 -13.95
N THR A 171 3.24 -11.69 -15.03
CA THR A 171 1.78 -11.45 -14.98
C THR A 171 1.05 -12.51 -14.16
N LYS A 172 1.51 -13.77 -14.18
CA LYS A 172 0.88 -14.87 -13.44
C LYS A 172 1.04 -14.69 -11.92
N GLU A 173 2.24 -14.35 -11.46
CA GLU A 173 2.51 -14.08 -10.04
C GLU A 173 1.62 -12.95 -9.50
N LEU A 174 1.44 -11.88 -10.28
CA LEU A 174 0.59 -10.75 -9.92
C LEU A 174 -0.91 -11.14 -9.87
N VAL A 175 -1.36 -12.01 -10.78
CA VAL A 175 -2.74 -12.54 -10.76
C VAL A 175 -2.96 -13.42 -9.53
N GLU A 176 -1.99 -14.25 -9.14
CA GLU A 176 -2.08 -15.09 -7.94
C GLU A 176 -2.13 -14.25 -6.66
N ASN A 177 -1.30 -13.21 -6.56
CA ASN A 177 -1.36 -12.25 -5.45
C ASN A 177 -2.72 -11.53 -5.40
N TYR A 178 -3.27 -11.16 -6.55
CA TYR A 178 -4.60 -10.56 -6.64
C TYR A 178 -5.72 -11.50 -6.18
N LYS A 179 -5.67 -12.77 -6.60
CA LYS A 179 -6.62 -13.81 -6.18
C LYS A 179 -6.55 -14.06 -4.68
N ALA A 180 -5.35 -14.10 -4.10
CA ALA A 180 -5.16 -14.22 -2.65
C ALA A 180 -5.81 -13.04 -1.89
N LEU A 181 -5.68 -11.82 -2.42
CA LEU A 181 -6.29 -10.62 -1.86
C LEU A 181 -7.82 -10.65 -1.92
N ILE A 182 -8.42 -11.02 -3.07
CA ILE A 182 -9.89 -11.15 -3.14
C ILE A 182 -10.39 -12.22 -2.20
N LYS A 183 -9.71 -13.38 -2.13
CA LYS A 183 -10.08 -14.47 -1.22
C LYS A 183 -10.07 -14.00 0.24
N PHE A 184 -9.10 -13.16 0.61
CA PHE A 184 -9.02 -12.57 1.94
C PHE A 184 -10.14 -11.56 2.23
N LEU A 185 -10.46 -10.68 1.27
CA LEU A 185 -11.51 -9.66 1.44
C LEU A 185 -12.94 -10.23 1.34
N GLY A 186 -13.12 -11.35 0.65
CA GLY A 186 -14.38 -12.05 0.50
C GLY A 186 -15.51 -11.20 -0.10
N ILE A 187 -16.74 -11.43 0.35
CA ILE A 187 -17.98 -10.80 -0.18
C ILE A 187 -18.08 -9.29 0.17
N LYS A 188 -17.14 -8.76 0.96
CA LYS A 188 -17.17 -7.36 1.43
C LYS A 188 -16.77 -6.37 0.33
N VAL A 189 -16.21 -6.82 -0.79
CA VAL A 189 -15.77 -5.97 -1.90
C VAL A 189 -16.95 -5.55 -2.77
N THR A 190 -16.99 -4.27 -3.13
CA THR A 190 -18.00 -3.68 -4.02
C THR A 190 -17.42 -3.31 -5.38
N LYS A 191 -16.20 -2.77 -5.39
CA LYS A 191 -15.48 -2.34 -6.60
C LYS A 191 -13.99 -2.54 -6.40
N THR A 192 -13.31 -2.97 -7.46
CA THR A 192 -11.86 -3.13 -7.45
C THR A 192 -11.27 -2.42 -8.65
N THR A 193 -10.23 -1.62 -8.40
CA THR A 193 -9.48 -0.92 -9.45
C THR A 193 -8.01 -1.23 -9.27
N ILE A 194 -7.33 -1.54 -10.36
CA ILE A 194 -5.88 -1.68 -10.38
C ILE A 194 -5.25 -0.46 -11.03
N SER A 195 -4.12 -0.02 -10.52
CA SER A 195 -3.36 1.08 -11.11
C SER A 195 -1.87 0.81 -10.96
N ALA A 196 -1.08 1.33 -11.90
CA ALA A 196 0.36 1.44 -11.72
C ALA A 196 0.71 2.89 -11.34
N THR A 197 1.92 3.06 -10.83
CA THR A 197 2.42 4.39 -10.45
C THR A 197 2.31 5.36 -11.63
N MET A 198 1.61 6.48 -11.42
CA MET A 198 1.33 7.52 -12.42
C MET A 198 0.40 7.11 -13.58
N SER A 199 -0.13 5.89 -13.64
CA SER A 199 -1.01 5.43 -14.72
C SER A 199 -2.50 5.60 -14.36
N PRO A 200 -3.42 5.59 -15.35
CA PRO A 200 -4.85 5.57 -15.06
C PRO A 200 -5.27 4.21 -14.47
N GLY A 201 -6.29 4.23 -13.62
CA GLY A 201 -6.85 3.02 -13.01
C GLY A 201 -7.76 2.25 -13.96
N VAL A 202 -7.64 0.93 -13.94
CA VAL A 202 -8.42 -0.03 -14.74
C VAL A 202 -9.33 -0.80 -13.79
N LYS A 203 -10.62 -0.91 -14.14
CA LYS A 203 -11.58 -1.67 -13.34
C LYS A 203 -11.40 -3.16 -13.60
N ILE A 204 -11.25 -3.93 -12.52
CA ILE A 204 -11.18 -5.39 -12.59
C ILE A 204 -12.50 -5.95 -12.09
N ASP A 205 -12.94 -7.06 -12.70
CA ASP A 205 -14.00 -7.85 -12.11
C ASP A 205 -13.54 -8.49 -10.79
N PHE A 206 -14.35 -8.30 -9.75
CA PHE A 206 -14.12 -8.91 -8.44
C PHE A 206 -14.82 -10.26 -8.31
N LYS A 207 -15.76 -10.55 -9.22
CA LYS A 207 -16.34 -11.88 -9.38
C LYS A 207 -15.42 -12.61 -10.36
N GLY A 208 -14.60 -13.51 -9.81
CA GLY A 208 -13.86 -14.46 -10.65
C GLY A 208 -14.81 -15.26 -11.52
#